data_AF-A0ABC9IG01-F1
#
_entry.id   AF-A0ABC9IG01-F1
#
_cell.length_a   1.000
_cell.length_b   1.000
_cell.length_c   1.000
_cell.angle_alpha   90.00
_cell.angle_beta   90.00
_cell.angle_gamma   90.00
#
_symmetry.space_group_name_H-M   'P 1'
#
loop_
_entity.id
_entity.type
_entity.pdbx_description
1 polymer ?
#
loop_
_entity_poly.entity_id
_entity_poly.type
_entity_poly.pdbx_seq_one_letter_code
_entity_poly.pdbx_strand_id
1 'polypeptide(L)'
;MAPDKVKSEDAMTFGELLALIADQKRRLNVLEVAFSYLAFSLDDKANQRLIHSLKLESHSQNRDAETQKHFAHLAEELEKCLHGASPPADAE
;
A
#
# COMPACT_ATOMS: atom_id res chain seq x y z
N MET A 1 42.34 1.10 28.67
CA MET A 1 40.93 1.29 29.07
C MET A 1 40.47 2.61 28.49
N ALA A 2 40.01 2.58 27.24
CA ALA A 2 39.45 3.75 26.57
C ALA A 2 37.94 3.72 26.81
N PRO A 3 37.28 4.83 27.16
CA PRO A 3 35.83 4.86 27.19
C PRO A 3 35.37 4.85 25.73
N ASP A 4 34.88 3.70 25.28
CA ASP A 4 34.07 3.61 24.09
C ASP A 4 32.96 4.65 24.19
N LYS A 5 33.00 5.61 23.27
CA LYS A 5 31.87 6.47 22.96
C LYS A 5 30.71 5.56 22.60
N VAL A 6 29.89 5.23 23.59
CA VAL A 6 28.47 4.94 23.39
C VAL A 6 27.94 6.21 22.70
N LYS A 7 27.93 6.19 21.37
CA LYS A 7 27.12 7.12 20.58
C LYS A 7 25.73 6.92 21.12
N SER A 8 25.29 7.84 21.97
CA SER A 8 23.91 7.92 22.42
C SER A 8 23.06 7.78 21.17
N GLU A 9 22.34 6.66 21.12
CA GLU A 9 21.20 6.48 20.25
C GLU A 9 20.41 7.78 20.40
N ASP A 10 20.39 8.60 19.34
CA ASP A 10 19.66 9.86 19.34
C ASP A 10 18.22 9.51 19.72
N ALA A 11 17.87 9.79 20.97
CA ALA A 11 16.53 9.61 21.48
C ALA A 11 15.68 10.64 20.74
N MET A 12 15.19 10.28 19.55
CA MET A 12 14.27 11.09 18.76
C MET A 12 13.23 11.64 19.72
N THR A 13 13.12 12.96 19.76
CA THR A 13 12.13 13.59 20.63
C THR A 13 10.74 13.14 20.17
N PHE A 14 9.79 13.07 21.10
CA PHE A 14 8.43 12.64 20.79
C PHE A 14 7.80 13.45 19.64
N GLY A 15 8.16 14.74 19.52
CA GLY A 15 7.74 15.60 18.41
C GLY A 15 8.32 15.19 17.05
N GLU A 16 9.58 14.77 17.00
CA GLU A 16 10.23 14.28 15.77
C GLU A 16 9.64 12.94 15.32
N LEU A 17 9.29 12.05 16.26
CA LEU A 17 8.58 10.80 15.96
C LEU A 17 7.21 11.08 15.33
N LEU A 18 6.44 12.04 15.86
CA LEU A 18 5.15 12.42 15.29
C LEU A 18 5.28 13.01 13.88
N ALA A 19 6.30 13.84 13.65
CA ALA A 19 6.59 14.38 12.32
C ALA A 19 6.95 13.28 11.33
N LEU A 20 7.77 12.31 11.75
CA LEU A 20 8.19 11.18 10.94
C LEU A 20 7.02 10.24 10.61
N ILE A 21 6.14 9.94 11.58
CA ILE A 21 4.92 9.16 11.34
C ILE A 21 3.98 9.90 10.37
N ALA A 22 3.83 11.22 10.53
CA ALA A 22 3.00 12.02 9.64
C ALA A 22 3.55 12.02 8.20
N ASP A 23 4.87 12.10 8.03
CA ASP A 23 5.51 11.99 6.73
C ASP A 23 5.35 10.60 6.11
N GLN A 24 5.57 9.54 6.90
CA GLN A 24 5.34 8.15 6.46
C GLN A 24 3.89 7.94 5.99
N LYS A 25 2.90 8.46 6.73
CA LYS A 25 1.49 8.40 6.32
C LYS A 25 1.24 9.13 5.00
N ARG A 26 1.84 10.31 4.78
CA ARG A 26 1.71 11.03 3.50
C ARG A 26 2.32 10.25 2.34
N ARG A 27 3.50 9.68 2.54
CA ARG A 27 4.19 8.86 1.52
C ARG A 27 3.39 7.60 1.17
N LEU A 28 2.81 6.93 2.17
CA LEU A 28 1.91 5.80 1.95
C LEU A 28 0.66 6.22 1.15
N ASN A 29 0.03 7.34 1.50
CA ASN A 29 -1.13 7.84 0.76
C ASN A 29 -0.79 8.15 -0.72
N VAL A 30 0.36 8.77 -0.99
CA VAL A 30 0.81 9.00 -2.38
C VAL A 30 1.01 7.68 -3.13
N LEU A 31 1.57 6.67 -2.47
CA LEU A 31 1.73 5.34 -3.06
C LEU A 31 0.37 4.68 -3.33
N GLU A 32 -0.55 4.72 -2.38
CA GLU A 32 -1.91 4.20 -2.54
C GLU A 32 -2.60 4.83 -3.76
N VAL A 33 -2.55 6.16 -3.88
CA VAL A 33 -3.09 6.88 -5.04
C VAL A 33 -2.41 6.46 -6.34
N ALA A 34 -1.08 6.36 -6.37
CA ALA A 34 -0.35 5.92 -7.56
C ALA A 34 -0.71 4.48 -7.96
N PHE A 35 -0.91 3.59 -6.99
CA PHE A 35 -1.35 2.22 -7.23
C PHE A 35 -2.79 2.15 -7.73
N SER A 36 -3.70 2.99 -7.25
CA SER A 36 -5.06 3.09 -7.83
C SER A 36 -5.02 3.49 -9.31
N TYR A 37 -4.10 4.37 -9.70
CA TYR A 37 -3.90 4.72 -11.11
C TYR A 37 -3.23 3.63 -11.95
N LEU A 38 -2.50 2.70 -11.32
CA LEU A 38 -1.84 1.59 -12.02
C LEU A 38 -2.86 0.72 -12.77
N ALA A 39 -4.06 0.54 -12.21
CA ALA A 39 -5.15 -0.19 -12.86
C ALA A 39 -5.55 0.37 -14.23
N PHE A 40 -5.46 1.70 -14.41
CA PHE A 40 -5.80 2.35 -15.67
C PHE A 40 -4.66 2.30 -16.69
N SER A 41 -3.43 2.04 -16.24
CA SER A 41 -2.24 2.00 -17.10
C SER A 41 -1.92 0.60 -17.63
N LEU A 42 -2.49 -0.44 -17.03
CA LEU A 42 -2.29 -1.85 -17.39
C LEU A 42 -3.43 -2.36 -18.26
N ASP A 43 -3.15 -3.37 -19.10
CA ASP A 43 -4.19 -4.10 -19.83
C ASP A 43 -5.04 -4.98 -18.90
N ASP A 44 -6.27 -5.29 -19.28
CA ASP A 44 -7.22 -6.06 -18.46
C ASP A 44 -6.65 -7.39 -17.93
N LYS A 45 -5.82 -8.08 -18.71
CA LYS A 45 -5.19 -9.33 -18.28
C LYS A 45 -4.06 -9.11 -17.28
N ALA A 46 -3.30 -8.03 -17.41
CA ALA A 46 -2.31 -7.64 -16.41
C ALA A 46 -2.99 -7.21 -15.10
N ASN A 47 -4.10 -6.48 -15.19
CA ASN A 47 -4.92 -6.08 -14.04
C ASN A 47 -5.51 -7.27 -13.27
N GLN A 48 -6.10 -8.24 -13.98
CA GLN A 48 -6.60 -9.46 -13.36
C GLN A 48 -5.48 -10.27 -12.67
N ARG A 49 -4.31 -10.36 -13.30
CA ARG A 49 -3.12 -11.02 -12.70
C ARG A 49 -2.64 -10.29 -11.45
N LEU A 50 -2.62 -8.96 -11.47
CA LEU A 50 -2.25 -8.14 -10.33
C LEU A 50 -3.20 -8.38 -9.16
N ILE A 51 -4.52 -8.30 -9.38
CA ILE A 51 -5.54 -8.58 -8.35
C ILE A 51 -5.38 -9.98 -7.78
N HIS A 52 -5.20 -11.00 -8.64
CA HIS A 52 -4.98 -12.37 -8.19
C HIS A 52 -3.71 -12.51 -7.36
N SER A 53 -2.60 -11.87 -7.77
CA SER A 53 -1.36 -11.88 -7.00
C SER A 53 -1.53 -11.24 -5.63
N LEU A 54 -2.25 -10.12 -5.53
CA LEU A 54 -2.53 -9.44 -4.26
C LEU A 54 -3.42 -10.30 -3.36
N LYS A 55 -4.44 -10.96 -3.91
CA LYS A 55 -5.26 -11.94 -3.17
C LYS A 55 -4.42 -13.13 -2.70
N LEU A 56 -3.44 -13.59 -3.47
CA LEU A 56 -2.55 -14.66 -3.02
C LEU A 56 -1.64 -14.19 -1.86
N GLU A 57 -1.08 -12.99 -1.98
CA GLU A 57 -0.25 -12.37 -0.93
C GLU A 57 -1.04 -12.12 0.37
N SER A 58 -2.33 -11.81 0.29
CA SER A 58 -3.19 -11.66 1.48
C SER A 58 -3.41 -12.96 2.24
N HIS A 59 -3.18 -14.12 1.63
CA HIS A 59 -3.29 -15.43 2.26
C HIS A 59 -1.91 -16.04 2.59
N SER A 60 -0.83 -15.31 2.33
CA SER A 60 0.53 -15.79 2.55
C SER A 60 0.82 -15.92 4.04
N GLN A 61 1.08 -17.14 4.52
CA GLN A 61 1.43 -17.43 5.92
C GLN A 61 2.75 -16.78 6.37
N ASN A 62 3.53 -16.23 5.44
CA ASN A 62 4.82 -15.62 5.72
C ASN A 62 4.71 -14.13 6.12
N ARG A 63 3.48 -13.60 6.22
CA ARG A 63 3.20 -12.19 6.54
C ARG A 63 2.35 -12.09 7.81
N ASP A 64 2.49 -10.98 8.51
CA ASP A 64 1.62 -10.64 9.63
C ASP A 64 0.18 -10.34 9.15
N ALA A 65 -0.78 -10.48 10.07
CA ALA A 65 -2.20 -10.35 9.76
C ALA A 65 -2.61 -8.94 9.31
N GLU A 66 -1.89 -7.90 9.75
CA GLU A 66 -2.17 -6.51 9.36
C GLU A 66 -1.75 -6.28 7.89
N THR A 67 -0.55 -6.73 7.53
CA THR A 67 -0.06 -6.74 6.16
C THR A 67 -0.98 -7.53 5.24
N GLN A 68 -1.44 -8.71 5.65
CA GLN A 68 -2.42 -9.52 4.89
C GLN A 68 -3.71 -8.75 4.61
N LYS A 69 -4.25 -8.06 5.63
CA LYS A 69 -5.45 -7.24 5.50
C LYS A 69 -5.25 -6.08 4.52
N HIS A 70 -4.09 -5.43 4.53
CA HIS A 70 -3.76 -4.37 3.58
C HIS A 70 -3.70 -4.89 2.13
N PHE A 71 -3.15 -6.09 1.90
CA PHE A 71 -3.18 -6.73 0.58
C PHE A 71 -4.60 -7.03 0.10
N ALA A 72 -5.45 -7.57 0.98
CA ALA A 72 -6.85 -7.85 0.65
C ALA A 72 -7.61 -6.55 0.30
N HIS A 73 -7.44 -5.50 1.11
CA HIS A 73 -8.06 -4.20 0.86
C HIS A 73 -7.60 -3.58 -0.47
N LEU A 74 -6.30 -3.63 -0.78
CA LEU A 74 -5.79 -3.11 -2.04
C LEU A 74 -6.34 -3.88 -3.25
N ALA A 75 -6.47 -5.20 -3.15
CA ALA A 75 -7.07 -6.02 -4.19
C ALA A 75 -8.54 -5.64 -4.44
N GLU A 76 -9.32 -5.42 -3.38
CA GLU A 76 -10.72 -4.98 -3.48
C GLU A 76 -10.84 -3.59 -4.11
N GLU A 77 -10.01 -2.63 -3.72
CA GLU A 77 -10.05 -1.27 -4.28
C GLU A 77 -9.67 -1.25 -5.77
N LEU A 78 -8.67 -2.04 -6.17
CA LEU A 78 -8.33 -2.24 -7.58
C LEU A 78 -9.50 -2.87 -8.35
N GLU A 79 -10.12 -3.91 -7.79
CA GLU A 79 -11.28 -4.57 -8.39
C GLU A 79 -12.46 -3.61 -8.55
N LYS A 80 -12.73 -2.72 -7.58
CA LYS A 80 -13.75 -1.67 -7.69
C LYS A 80 -13.41 -0.63 -8.75
N CYS A 81 -12.16 -0.20 -8.86
CA CYS A 81 -11.74 0.75 -9.89
C CYS A 81 -11.90 0.18 -11.30
N LEU A 82 -11.58 -1.09 -11.50
CA LEU A 82 -11.71 -1.79 -12.78
C LEU A 82 -13.17 -2.05 -13.17
N HIS A 83 -14.02 -2.49 -12.24
CA HIS A 83 -15.43 -2.79 -12.53
C HIS A 83 -16.35 -1.55 -12.47
N GLY A 84 -15.96 -0.51 -11.73
CA GLY A 84 -16.68 0.76 -11.63
C GLY A 84 -16.50 1.68 -12.83
N ALA A 85 -15.57 1.37 -13.74
CA ALA A 85 -15.33 2.11 -14.97
C ALA A 85 -16.18 1.63 -16.17
N SER A 86 -17.15 0.72 -15.97
CA SER A 86 -18.08 0.39 -17.03
C SER A 86 -18.95 1.63 -17.34
N PRO A 87 -18.98 2.13 -18.59
CA PRO A 87 -19.94 3.15 -18.98
C PRO A 87 -21.35 2.58 -18.80
N PRO A 88 -22.36 3.42 -18.51
CA PRO A 88 -23.76 2.99 -18.62
C PRO A 88 -23.98 2.53 -20.06
N ALA A 89 -24.34 1.27 -20.23
CA ALA A 89 -24.52 0.60 -21.52
C ALA A 89 -25.81 1.04 -22.25
N ASP A 90 -26.43 2.15 -21.84
CA ASP A 90 -27.70 2.62 -22.37
C ASP A 90 -27.60 4.12 -22.69
N ALA A 91 -27.09 4.42 -23.87
CA ALA A 91 -27.50 5.60 -24.64
C ALA A 91 -28.01 5.07 -25.98
N GLU A 92 -29.28 4.67 -25.94
CA GLU A 92 -30.15 4.33 -27.08
C GLU A 92 -30.19 5.47 -28.12
#